data_AF-A0A6P6NDT1-F1
#
_entry.id   AF-A0A6P6NDT1-F1
#
_cell.length_a   1.000
_cell.length_b   1.000
_cell.length_c   1.000
_cell.angle_alpha   90.00
_cell.angle_beta   90.00
_cell.angle_gamma   90.00
#
_symmetry.space_group_name_H-M   'P 1'
#
loop_
_entity.id
_entity.type
_entity.pdbx_description
1 polymer ?
#
loop_
_entity_poly.entity_id
_entity_poly.type
_entity_poly.pdbx_seq_one_letter_code
_entity_poly.pdbx_strand_id
1 'polypeptide(L)'
;MSELTQNQFESSDDELPEEVAFDASKSVALKSVKDALDAAKREKNQLKEKRRKRQQLFQEQKKRKLLPQELLEEFDTELQKQTYPSDNRGIKKNVSTKPSHNKKDEEQETRTMPKKTSKSLPVSYRVMRIKDESDAKSLQQRAMDFVQSRLYGTGTKRTTNAELLSLKKKRGASQGAAVEFANKKLGAYKKARITRSNKRFIRQHKLIPL
;
A
#
# COMPACT_ATOMS: atom_id res chain seq x y z
N MET A 1 -39.94 39.34 -35.24
CA MET A 1 -40.54 38.12 -35.84
C MET A 1 -39.62 36.97 -35.50
N SER A 2 -40.02 36.22 -34.49
CA SER A 2 -39.28 35.15 -33.84
C SER A 2 -39.50 33.85 -34.60
N GLU A 3 -38.47 33.29 -35.24
CA GLU A 3 -38.52 31.91 -35.74
C GLU A 3 -37.76 31.02 -34.77
N LEU A 4 -38.53 30.45 -33.84
CA LEU A 4 -38.10 29.46 -32.88
C LEU A 4 -38.55 28.09 -33.42
N THR A 5 -37.58 27.20 -33.61
CA THR A 5 -37.70 25.74 -33.45
C THR A 5 -38.85 25.03 -34.18
N GLN A 6 -38.55 24.44 -35.33
CA GLN A 6 -39.38 23.37 -35.88
C GLN A 6 -38.50 22.36 -36.60
N ASN A 7 -37.69 21.61 -35.84
CA ASN A 7 -36.88 20.50 -36.36
C ASN A 7 -36.42 19.51 -35.26
N GLN A 8 -37.22 19.33 -34.20
CA GLN A 8 -37.04 18.26 -33.23
C GLN A 8 -38.44 17.81 -32.78
N PHE A 9 -38.65 16.51 -32.59
CA PHE A 9 -39.86 15.83 -32.04
C PHE A 9 -40.81 15.07 -32.98
N GLU A 10 -40.34 14.50 -34.08
CA GLU A 10 -41.03 13.36 -34.71
C GLU A 10 -40.07 12.17 -34.87
N SER A 11 -39.77 11.51 -33.75
CA SER A 11 -39.22 10.15 -33.71
C SER A 11 -39.76 9.47 -32.46
N SER A 12 -41.09 9.35 -32.41
CA SER A 12 -41.77 8.57 -31.37
C SER A 12 -41.65 7.09 -31.73
N ASP A 13 -40.78 6.42 -30.98
CA ASP A 13 -40.53 4.97 -31.01
C ASP A 13 -41.71 4.21 -30.38
N ASP A 14 -42.92 4.43 -30.91
CA ASP A 14 -44.17 3.84 -30.42
C ASP A 14 -44.45 2.52 -31.16
N GLU A 15 -43.45 1.62 -31.13
CA GLU A 15 -43.60 0.27 -31.67
C GLU A 15 -44.41 -0.56 -30.65
N LEU A 16 -45.65 -0.87 -31.03
CA LEU A 16 -46.56 -1.70 -30.25
C LEU A 16 -45.86 -3.01 -29.86
N PRO A 17 -46.07 -3.52 -28.62
CA PRO A 17 -45.50 -4.79 -28.21
C PRO A 17 -45.85 -5.88 -29.22
N GLU A 18 -44.84 -6.62 -29.66
CA GLU A 18 -45.01 -7.75 -30.57
C GLU A 18 -46.11 -8.66 -30.05
N GLU A 19 -47.14 -8.89 -30.87
CA GLU A 19 -48.25 -9.77 -30.53
C GLU A 19 -47.77 -11.23 -30.53
N VAL A 20 -47.17 -11.64 -29.42
CA VAL A 20 -46.67 -13.00 -29.25
C VAL A 20 -47.81 -13.91 -28.81
N ALA A 21 -48.07 -14.95 -29.59
CA ALA A 21 -49.02 -15.99 -29.20
C ALA A 21 -48.64 -16.61 -27.84
N PHE A 22 -49.63 -16.88 -27.00
CA PHE A 22 -49.44 -17.41 -25.64
C PHE A 22 -48.54 -18.65 -25.59
N ASP A 23 -48.67 -19.55 -26.57
CA ASP A 23 -47.84 -20.75 -26.69
C ASP A 23 -46.37 -20.43 -27.00
N ALA A 24 -46.12 -19.42 -27.83
CA ALA A 24 -44.77 -18.94 -28.11
C ALA A 24 -44.14 -18.36 -26.83
N SER A 25 -44.86 -17.50 -26.10
CA SER A 25 -44.41 -16.94 -24.82
C SER A 25 -44.08 -18.04 -23.80
N LYS A 26 -44.93 -19.06 -23.70
CA LYS A 26 -44.70 -20.22 -22.82
C LYS A 26 -43.43 -20.98 -23.21
N SER A 27 -43.23 -21.21 -24.50
CA SER A 27 -42.03 -21.92 -24.99
C SER A 27 -40.75 -21.14 -24.74
N VAL A 28 -40.78 -19.80 -24.89
CA VAL A 28 -39.65 -18.90 -24.63
C VAL A 28 -39.31 -18.89 -23.14
N ALA A 29 -40.32 -18.80 -22.26
CA ALA A 29 -40.10 -18.85 -20.82
C ALA A 29 -39.44 -20.17 -20.39
N LEU A 30 -39.91 -21.31 -20.92
CA LEU A 30 -39.32 -22.62 -20.60
C LEU A 30 -37.88 -22.77 -21.12
N LYS A 31 -37.56 -22.21 -22.30
CA LYS A 31 -36.19 -22.19 -22.83
C LYS A 31 -35.28 -21.31 -21.97
N SER A 32 -35.73 -20.11 -21.63
CA SER A 32 -35.00 -19.17 -20.76
C SER A 32 -34.62 -19.81 -19.43
N VAL A 33 -35.54 -20.54 -18.78
CA VAL A 33 -35.26 -21.25 -17.54
C VAL A 33 -34.18 -22.33 -17.73
N LYS A 34 -34.26 -23.12 -18.81
CA LYS A 34 -33.24 -24.13 -19.12
C LYS A 34 -31.87 -23.50 -19.36
N ASP A 35 -31.83 -22.43 -20.15
CA ASP A 35 -30.60 -21.71 -20.47
C ASP A 35 -29.97 -21.10 -19.22
N ALA A 36 -30.77 -20.54 -18.32
CA ALA A 36 -30.30 -20.01 -17.04
C ALA A 36 -29.66 -21.10 -16.16
N LEU A 37 -30.28 -22.28 -16.07
CA LEU A 37 -29.72 -23.41 -15.33
C LEU A 37 -28.41 -23.91 -15.94
N ASP A 38 -28.33 -24.00 -17.26
CA ASP A 38 -27.12 -24.46 -17.94
C ASP A 38 -26.00 -23.41 -17.89
N ALA A 39 -26.33 -22.12 -17.96
CA ALA A 39 -25.38 -21.04 -17.71
C ALA A 39 -24.76 -21.13 -16.30
N ALA A 40 -25.58 -21.34 -15.27
CA ALA A 40 -25.11 -21.50 -13.90
C ALA A 40 -24.19 -22.73 -13.74
N LYS A 41 -24.49 -23.85 -14.40
CA LYS A 41 -23.60 -25.03 -14.43
C LYS A 41 -22.26 -24.72 -15.10
N ARG A 42 -22.27 -24.03 -16.25
CA ARG A 42 -21.04 -23.63 -16.96
C ARG A 42 -20.18 -22.72 -16.10
N GLU A 43 -20.78 -21.72 -15.45
CA GLU A 43 -20.08 -20.81 -14.54
C GLU A 43 -19.41 -21.56 -13.38
N LYS A 44 -20.15 -22.48 -12.73
CA LYS A 44 -19.61 -23.35 -11.68
C LYS A 44 -18.40 -24.16 -12.17
N ASN A 45 -18.46 -24.68 -13.39
CA ASN A 45 -17.35 -25.43 -13.98
C ASN A 45 -16.13 -24.54 -14.26
N GLN A 46 -16.34 -23.33 -14.80
CA GLN A 46 -15.25 -22.36 -14.99
C GLN A 46 -14.57 -21.98 -13.67
N LEU A 47 -15.32 -21.81 -12.59
CA LEU A 47 -14.76 -21.55 -11.25
C LEU A 47 -13.91 -22.73 -10.75
N LYS A 48 -14.37 -23.96 -10.96
CA LYS A 48 -13.60 -25.18 -10.64
C LYS A 48 -12.32 -25.27 -11.47
N GLU A 49 -12.36 -24.98 -12.76
CA GLU A 49 -11.18 -24.95 -13.61
C GLU A 49 -10.17 -23.89 -13.17
N LYS A 50 -10.63 -22.67 -12.85
CA LYS A 50 -9.77 -21.61 -12.30
C LYS A 50 -9.11 -22.06 -10.99
N ARG A 51 -9.83 -22.79 -10.12
CA ARG A 51 -9.27 -23.37 -8.90
C ARG A 51 -8.21 -24.43 -9.21
N ARG A 52 -8.49 -25.35 -10.15
CA ARG A 52 -7.53 -26.40 -10.59
C ARG A 52 -6.25 -25.79 -11.15
N LYS A 53 -6.36 -24.80 -12.04
CA LYS A 53 -5.20 -24.08 -12.62
C LYS A 53 -4.33 -23.42 -11.56
N ARG A 54 -4.95 -22.75 -10.57
CA ARG A 54 -4.19 -22.16 -9.44
C ARG A 54 -3.47 -23.22 -8.60
N GLN A 55 -4.11 -24.35 -8.36
CA GLN A 55 -3.49 -25.45 -7.62
C GLN A 55 -2.31 -26.05 -8.39
N GLN A 56 -2.44 -26.26 -9.69
CA GLN A 56 -1.37 -26.74 -10.57
C GLN A 56 -0.18 -25.77 -10.57
N LEU A 57 -0.43 -24.46 -10.73
CA LEU A 57 0.63 -23.45 -10.66
C LEU A 57 1.36 -23.46 -9.32
N PHE A 58 0.65 -23.63 -8.20
CA PHE A 58 1.27 -23.72 -6.89
C PHE A 58 2.15 -24.98 -6.76
N GLN A 59 1.68 -26.12 -7.26
CA GLN A 59 2.46 -27.36 -7.28
C GLN A 59 3.70 -27.22 -8.15
N GLU A 60 3.59 -26.64 -9.35
CA GLU A 60 4.74 -26.36 -10.22
C GLU A 60 5.73 -25.40 -9.57
N GLN A 61 5.26 -24.33 -8.93
CA GLN A 61 6.12 -23.41 -8.19
C GLN A 61 6.84 -24.09 -7.03
N LYS A 62 6.16 -24.99 -6.31
CA LYS A 62 6.79 -25.81 -5.27
C LYS A 62 7.86 -26.72 -5.85
N LYS A 63 7.59 -27.39 -6.98
CA LYS A 63 8.57 -28.21 -7.71
C LYS A 63 9.77 -27.41 -8.18
N ARG A 64 9.57 -26.20 -8.72
CA ARG A 64 10.67 -25.33 -9.18
C ARG A 64 11.50 -24.71 -8.05
N LYS A 65 10.90 -24.54 -6.86
CA LYS A 65 11.60 -24.03 -5.66
C LYS A 65 12.29 -25.13 -4.85
N LEU A 66 12.00 -26.39 -5.14
CA LEU A 66 12.77 -27.51 -4.63
C LEU A 66 14.10 -27.56 -5.38
N LEU A 67 15.17 -27.88 -4.65
CA LEU A 67 16.47 -28.13 -5.26
C LEU A 67 16.35 -29.33 -6.22
N PRO A 68 17.15 -29.38 -7.29
CA PRO A 68 17.24 -30.56 -8.15
C PRO A 68 17.40 -31.82 -7.31
N GLN A 69 16.66 -32.87 -7.66
CA GLN A 69 16.60 -34.08 -6.87
C GLN A 69 17.97 -34.76 -6.73
N GLU A 70 18.83 -34.61 -7.74
CA GLU A 70 20.24 -35.03 -7.73
C GLU A 70 21.01 -34.44 -6.53
N LEU A 71 20.82 -33.15 -6.21
CA LEU A 71 21.49 -32.51 -5.07
C LEU A 71 20.90 -32.95 -3.73
N LEU A 72 19.60 -33.23 -3.66
CA LEU A 72 18.99 -33.78 -2.43
C LEU A 72 19.51 -35.19 -2.13
N GLU A 73 19.68 -36.02 -3.16
CA GLU A 73 20.18 -37.39 -3.04
C GLU A 73 21.66 -37.43 -2.62
N GLU A 74 22.47 -36.46 -3.05
CA GLU A 74 23.84 -36.27 -2.56
C GLU A 74 23.88 -36.01 -1.04
N PHE A 75 23.03 -35.13 -0.51
CA PHE A 75 22.97 -34.87 0.94
C PHE A 75 22.51 -36.09 1.75
N ASP A 76 21.53 -36.84 1.25
CA ASP A 76 21.04 -38.04 1.93
C ASP A 76 22.08 -39.17 1.93
N THR A 77 22.86 -39.31 0.85
CA THR A 77 23.95 -40.31 0.76
C THR A 77 25.20 -39.90 1.55
N GLU A 78 25.52 -38.61 1.66
CA GLU A 78 26.58 -38.09 2.53
C GLU A 78 26.30 -38.37 4.02
N LEU A 79 25.03 -38.22 4.45
CA LEU A 79 24.60 -38.57 5.81
C LEU A 79 24.74 -40.06 6.11
N GLN A 80 24.46 -40.94 5.14
CA GLN A 80 24.59 -42.39 5.34
C GLN A 80 26.05 -42.86 5.42
N LYS A 81 27.00 -42.16 4.80
CA LYS A 81 28.44 -42.49 4.90
C LYS A 81 29.06 -42.17 6.27
N GLN A 82 28.39 -41.37 7.11
CA GLN A 82 28.89 -40.99 8.44
C GLN A 82 28.36 -41.83 9.61
N THR A 83 27.51 -42.83 9.36
CA THR A 83 26.95 -43.67 10.44
C THR A 83 27.46 -45.10 10.37
N TYR A 84 28.64 -45.31 10.95
CA TYR A 84 28.99 -46.56 11.63
C TYR A 84 29.28 -46.26 13.11
N PRO A 85 28.91 -47.13 14.06
CA PRO A 85 28.72 -46.75 15.46
C PRO A 85 29.99 -46.93 16.30
N SER A 86 30.25 -46.01 17.24
CA SER A 86 31.11 -46.32 18.40
C SER A 86 30.69 -45.53 19.65
N ASP A 87 30.82 -46.22 20.78
CA ASP A 87 30.12 -46.09 22.05
C ASP A 87 30.38 -44.83 22.92
N ASN A 88 29.33 -44.48 23.67
CA ASN A 88 29.31 -44.03 25.08
C ASN A 88 30.44 -43.11 25.60
N ARG A 89 30.07 -41.88 26.00
CA ARG A 89 30.09 -41.41 27.41
C ARG A 89 29.64 -39.95 27.51
N GLY A 90 28.84 -39.66 28.55
CA GLY A 90 28.10 -38.42 28.67
C GLY A 90 28.87 -37.21 29.20
N ILE A 91 28.10 -36.34 29.86
CA ILE A 91 28.49 -35.27 30.80
C ILE A 91 28.42 -33.82 30.28
N LYS A 92 27.35 -33.18 30.79
CA LYS A 92 27.24 -31.82 31.39
C LYS A 92 27.05 -30.60 30.49
N LYS A 93 25.85 -30.04 30.65
CA LYS A 93 25.51 -28.61 30.58
C LYS A 93 26.47 -27.81 31.46
N ASN A 94 26.88 -26.63 31.01
CA ASN A 94 27.14 -25.48 31.89
C ASN A 94 26.97 -24.14 31.14
N VAL A 95 26.34 -23.23 31.87
CA VAL A 95 26.03 -21.83 31.59
C VAL A 95 27.26 -20.96 31.90
N SER A 96 27.50 -19.87 31.14
CA SER A 96 27.92 -18.54 31.64
C SER A 96 28.37 -17.65 30.46
N THR A 97 27.79 -16.46 30.26
CA THR A 97 28.11 -15.13 30.85
C THR A 97 29.22 -14.38 30.07
N LYS A 98 28.88 -13.15 29.67
CA LYS A 98 29.64 -12.12 28.91
C LYS A 98 31.00 -11.72 29.56
N PRO A 99 31.62 -10.58 29.16
CA PRO A 99 32.39 -10.22 27.96
C PRO A 99 33.87 -9.89 28.32
N SER A 100 34.77 -9.73 27.34
CA SER A 100 36.14 -9.25 27.61
C SER A 100 36.39 -7.88 26.99
N HIS A 101 36.95 -7.00 27.81
CA HIS A 101 37.25 -5.58 27.59
C HIS A 101 38.78 -5.40 27.62
N ASN A 102 39.24 -4.23 27.12
CA ASN A 102 40.53 -3.54 27.34
C ASN A 102 41.58 -3.68 26.22
N LYS A 103 42.36 -2.66 25.81
CA LYS A 103 42.55 -1.20 26.10
C LYS A 103 43.48 -0.69 24.95
N LYS A 104 43.35 0.51 24.35
CA LYS A 104 43.97 1.82 24.72
C LYS A 104 45.50 1.72 24.97
N ASP A 105 46.42 2.49 24.37
CA ASP A 105 46.53 3.93 24.02
C ASP A 105 47.39 4.11 22.72
N GLU A 106 47.54 5.23 21.99
CA GLU A 106 48.06 6.55 22.36
C GLU A 106 47.68 7.64 21.32
N GLU A 107 47.78 8.89 21.79
CA GLU A 107 47.51 10.17 21.14
C GLU A 107 48.53 10.55 20.06
N GLN A 108 48.07 11.10 18.93
CA GLN A 108 48.79 12.15 18.20
C GLN A 108 47.82 13.17 17.58
N GLU A 109 47.97 14.42 18.00
CA GLU A 109 47.30 15.60 17.45
C GLU A 109 47.70 15.85 15.99
N THR A 110 46.74 15.89 15.07
CA THR A 110 46.91 16.62 13.80
C THR A 110 45.61 17.27 13.33
N ARG A 111 45.57 18.60 13.43
CA ARG A 111 44.97 19.61 12.54
C ARG A 111 43.65 19.23 11.82
N THR A 112 42.58 19.91 12.24
CA THR A 112 41.26 19.97 11.61
C THR A 112 41.32 20.53 10.18
N MET A 113 41.37 19.64 9.20
CA MET A 113 40.95 19.95 7.82
C MET A 113 39.48 19.54 7.65
N PRO A 114 38.64 20.33 6.96
CA PRO A 114 37.27 19.95 6.70
C PRO A 114 37.29 18.71 5.80
N LYS A 115 36.96 17.55 6.37
CA LYS A 115 36.71 16.31 5.63
C LYS A 115 35.58 16.62 4.64
N LYS A 116 35.95 16.79 3.37
CA LYS A 116 35.00 16.75 2.25
C LYS A 116 34.24 15.44 2.40
N THR A 117 32.95 15.51 2.72
CA THR A 117 32.08 14.35 2.75
C THR A 117 32.08 13.78 1.34
N SER A 118 32.78 12.65 1.14
CA SER A 118 32.64 11.87 -0.08
C SER A 118 31.15 11.54 -0.20
N LYS A 119 30.58 11.82 -1.38
CA LYS A 119 29.19 11.50 -1.69
C LYS A 119 29.07 9.98 -1.63
N SER A 120 28.69 9.43 -0.49
CA SER A 120 28.52 7.99 -0.35
C SER A 120 27.40 7.56 -1.28
N LEU A 121 27.66 6.59 -2.14
CA LEU A 121 26.63 6.00 -2.98
C LEU A 121 25.52 5.42 -2.08
N PRO A 122 24.25 5.50 -2.49
CA PRO A 122 23.16 4.95 -1.70
C PRO A 122 23.38 3.46 -1.45
N VAL A 123 23.22 3.05 -0.19
CA VAL A 123 23.48 1.67 0.31
C VAL A 123 22.59 0.62 -0.38
N SER A 124 21.49 1.04 -1.02
CA SER A 124 20.64 0.16 -1.82
C SER A 124 19.99 0.91 -2.98
N TYR A 125 19.82 0.22 -4.09
CA TYR A 125 19.07 0.68 -5.26
C TYR A 125 17.74 -0.08 -5.34
N ARG A 126 16.66 0.63 -5.64
CA ARG A 126 15.35 0.04 -5.89
C ARG A 126 15.06 0.11 -7.38
N VAL A 127 14.97 -1.04 -8.04
CA VAL A 127 14.53 -1.14 -9.44
C VAL A 127 13.04 -1.44 -9.45
N MET A 128 12.26 -0.61 -10.14
CA MET A 128 10.86 -0.88 -10.45
C MET A 128 10.65 -0.71 -11.94
N ARG A 129 9.77 -1.51 -12.54
CA ARG A 129 9.32 -1.26 -13.90
C ARG A 129 8.22 -0.19 -13.83
N ILE A 130 8.15 0.66 -14.85
CA ILE A 130 7.13 1.73 -14.95
C ILE A 130 5.70 1.17 -14.81
N LYS A 131 5.45 -0.04 -15.32
CA LYS A 131 4.16 -0.75 -15.18
C LYS A 131 3.82 -1.12 -13.74
N ASP A 132 4.84 -1.42 -12.92
CA ASP A 132 4.62 -1.78 -11.53
C ASP A 132 4.15 -0.56 -10.71
N GLU A 133 4.45 0.68 -11.15
CA GLU A 133 3.93 1.89 -10.52
C GLU A 133 2.43 2.10 -10.77
N SER A 134 1.95 1.84 -11.99
CA SER A 134 0.51 1.94 -12.29
C SER A 134 -0.28 0.88 -11.53
N ASP A 135 0.24 -0.35 -11.48
CA ASP A 135 -0.38 -1.44 -10.73
C ASP A 135 -0.42 -1.12 -9.23
N ALA A 136 0.67 -0.58 -8.67
CA ALA A 136 0.74 -0.15 -7.28
C ALA A 136 -0.26 0.98 -6.97
N LYS A 137 -0.38 1.98 -7.85
CA LYS A 137 -1.38 3.05 -7.73
C LYS A 137 -2.81 2.51 -7.79
N SER A 138 -3.08 1.56 -8.70
CA SER A 138 -4.39 0.92 -8.82
C SER A 138 -4.76 0.14 -7.54
N LEU A 139 -3.79 -0.57 -6.97
CA LEU A 139 -3.97 -1.34 -5.75
C LEU A 139 -4.19 -0.42 -4.55
N GLN A 140 -3.43 0.69 -4.48
CA GLN A 140 -3.61 1.71 -3.47
C GLN A 140 -5.01 2.33 -3.55
N GLN A 141 -5.49 2.67 -4.75
CA GLN A 141 -6.84 3.20 -4.94
C GLN A 141 -7.89 2.19 -4.48
N ARG A 142 -7.76 0.93 -4.91
CA ARG A 142 -8.68 -0.14 -4.51
C ARG A 142 -8.71 -0.36 -2.99
N ALA A 143 -7.57 -0.23 -2.32
CA ALA A 143 -7.48 -0.30 -0.87
C ALA A 143 -8.17 0.89 -0.21
N MET A 144 -8.01 2.11 -0.74
CA MET A 144 -8.72 3.30 -0.27
C MET A 144 -10.23 3.14 -0.44
N ASP A 145 -10.70 2.68 -1.60
CA ASP A 145 -12.12 2.46 -1.88
C ASP A 145 -12.72 1.40 -0.94
N PHE A 146 -11.96 0.34 -0.65
CA PHE A 146 -12.36 -0.67 0.33
C PHE A 146 -12.52 -0.07 1.73
N VAL A 147 -11.56 0.72 2.21
CA VAL A 147 -11.67 1.39 3.51
C VAL A 147 -12.83 2.37 3.52
N GLN A 148 -13.01 3.13 2.44
CA GLN A 148 -14.09 4.11 2.31
C GLN A 148 -15.46 3.44 2.35
N SER A 149 -15.67 2.38 1.57
CA SER A 149 -16.96 1.65 1.56
C SER A 149 -17.27 0.97 2.89
N ARG A 150 -16.26 0.43 3.59
CA ARG A 150 -16.47 -0.29 4.86
C ARG A 150 -16.59 0.62 6.09
N LEU A 151 -15.87 1.74 6.13
CA LEU A 151 -15.83 2.63 7.30
C LEU A 151 -16.63 3.93 7.12
N TYR A 152 -16.68 4.45 5.90
CA TYR A 152 -17.23 5.78 5.58
C TYR A 152 -18.33 5.70 4.49
N GLY A 153 -18.88 4.51 4.25
CA GLY A 153 -19.90 4.27 3.24
C GLY A 153 -21.30 4.70 3.67
N THR A 154 -22.25 4.59 2.75
CA THR A 154 -23.67 4.89 2.99
C THR A 154 -24.22 4.11 4.19
N GLY A 155 -24.92 4.81 5.09
CA GLY A 155 -25.46 4.21 6.33
C GLY A 155 -24.54 4.36 7.55
N THR A 156 -23.30 4.85 7.38
CA THR A 156 -22.39 5.12 8.51
C THR A 156 -22.28 6.62 8.77
N LYS A 157 -22.41 7.06 10.03
CA LYS A 157 -22.26 8.48 10.45
C LYS A 157 -20.79 8.90 10.67
N ARG A 158 -19.83 8.10 10.20
CA ARG A 158 -18.39 8.36 10.36
C ARG A 158 -17.90 9.21 9.21
N THR A 159 -17.00 10.13 9.50
CA THR A 159 -16.36 11.02 8.53
C THR A 159 -14.85 10.98 8.71
N THR A 160 -14.11 11.37 7.67
CA THR A 160 -12.65 11.42 7.75
C THR A 160 -12.19 12.69 8.48
N ASN A 161 -11.00 12.65 9.09
CA ASN A 161 -10.42 13.84 9.73
C ASN A 161 -10.27 15.02 8.75
N ALA A 162 -9.92 14.74 7.50
CA ALA A 162 -9.79 15.76 6.46
C ALA A 162 -11.13 16.44 6.17
N GLU A 163 -12.21 15.67 6.10
CA GLU A 163 -13.57 16.17 5.91
C GLU A 163 -14.05 16.99 7.12
N LEU A 164 -13.81 16.50 8.35
CA LEU A 164 -14.12 17.23 9.58
C LEU A 164 -13.40 18.58 9.64
N LEU A 165 -12.10 18.59 9.36
CA LEU A 165 -11.29 19.82 9.30
C LEU A 165 -11.77 20.75 8.19
N SER A 166 -12.13 20.21 7.03
CA SER A 166 -12.69 20.97 5.92
C SER A 166 -14.01 21.63 6.29
N LEU A 167 -14.94 20.88 6.90
CA LEU A 167 -16.23 21.40 7.34
C LEU A 167 -16.07 22.49 8.40
N LYS A 168 -15.15 22.30 9.36
CA LYS A 168 -14.86 23.29 10.39
C LYS A 168 -14.35 24.60 9.79
N LYS A 169 -13.47 24.53 8.80
CA LYS A 169 -12.97 25.73 8.09
C LYS A 169 -14.05 26.33 7.18
N LYS A 170 -14.86 25.50 6.51
CA LYS A 170 -15.98 25.92 5.65
C LYS A 170 -17.14 26.58 6.42
N ARG A 171 -17.38 26.18 7.66
CA ARG A 171 -18.49 26.72 8.49
C ARG A 171 -18.01 27.75 9.53
N GLY A 172 -16.71 27.84 9.76
CA GLY A 172 -16.13 28.75 10.74
C GLY A 172 -16.09 30.20 10.26
N ALA A 173 -15.94 31.13 11.19
CA ALA A 173 -15.80 32.56 10.87
C ALA A 173 -14.56 32.86 10.01
N SER A 174 -13.48 32.08 10.17
CA SER A 174 -12.28 32.16 9.33
C SER A 174 -12.28 31.05 8.29
N GLN A 175 -12.82 31.36 7.12
CA GLN A 175 -12.79 30.50 5.93
C GLN A 175 -11.35 30.32 5.44
N GLY A 176 -10.97 29.10 5.06
CA GLY A 176 -9.61 28.83 4.60
C GLY A 176 -9.34 27.36 4.32
N ALA A 177 -8.10 27.02 3.99
CA ALA A 177 -7.71 25.65 3.73
C ALA A 177 -7.93 24.75 4.95
N ALA A 178 -8.45 23.54 4.70
CA ALA A 178 -8.69 22.51 5.73
C ALA A 178 -7.40 22.11 6.47
N VAL A 179 -6.30 22.04 5.70
CA VAL A 179 -4.97 21.69 6.17
C VAL A 179 -4.01 22.78 5.69
N GLU A 180 -3.41 23.50 6.63
CA GLU A 180 -2.35 24.46 6.35
C GLU A 180 -1.00 23.79 6.64
N PHE A 181 -0.30 23.34 5.60
CA PHE A 181 1.01 22.68 5.75
C PHE A 181 2.08 23.62 6.34
N ALA A 182 1.91 24.94 6.20
CA ALA A 182 2.82 25.94 6.75
C ALA A 182 2.02 27.03 7.47
N ASN A 183 2.11 27.05 8.80
CA ASN A 183 1.53 28.13 9.59
C ASN A 183 2.38 29.40 9.43
N LYS A 184 1.94 30.30 8.56
CA LYS A 184 2.59 31.60 8.31
C LYS A 184 2.71 32.46 9.57
N LYS A 185 1.79 32.31 10.54
CA LYS A 185 1.79 33.07 11.81
C LYS A 185 2.89 32.62 12.77
N LEU A 186 3.27 31.34 12.74
CA LEU A 186 4.32 30.81 13.61
C LEU A 186 5.69 31.46 13.31
N GLY A 187 5.99 31.71 12.04
CA GLY A 187 7.22 32.40 11.62
C GLY A 187 7.28 33.83 12.18
N ALA A 188 6.18 34.58 12.06
CA ALA A 188 6.08 35.93 12.62
C ALA A 188 6.24 35.95 14.15
N TYR A 189 5.57 35.02 14.86
CA TYR A 189 5.71 34.90 16.31
C TYR A 189 7.14 34.58 16.75
N LYS A 190 7.83 33.64 16.09
CA LYS A 190 9.24 33.32 16.38
C LYS A 190 10.15 34.53 16.16
N LYS A 191 9.99 35.27 15.05
CA LYS A 191 10.74 36.50 14.77
C LYS A 191 10.49 37.58 15.84
N ALA A 192 9.24 37.78 16.25
CA ALA A 192 8.89 38.72 17.32
C ALA A 192 9.50 38.29 18.68
N ARG A 193 9.54 36.98 18.96
CA ARG A 193 10.17 36.45 20.18
C ARG A 193 11.68 36.68 20.19
N ILE A 194 12.36 36.40 19.07
CA ILE A 194 13.80 36.62 18.90
C ILE A 194 14.14 38.10 19.10
N THR A 195 13.44 39.01 18.41
CA THR A 195 13.68 40.46 18.53
C THR A 195 13.48 40.96 19.97
N ARG A 196 12.43 40.51 20.67
CA ARG A 196 12.21 40.83 22.09
C ARG A 196 13.33 40.29 22.98
N SER A 197 13.80 39.07 22.73
CA SER A 197 14.89 38.45 23.48
C SER A 197 16.20 39.20 23.25
N ASN A 198 16.52 39.54 22.01
CA ASN A 198 17.71 40.32 21.65
C ASN A 198 17.67 41.71 22.29
N LYS A 199 16.53 42.41 22.24
CA LYS A 199 16.35 43.70 22.93
C LYS A 199 16.60 43.59 24.43
N ARG A 200 16.07 42.53 25.08
CA ARG A 200 16.32 42.26 26.50
C ARG A 200 17.80 42.00 26.76
N PHE A 201 18.44 41.18 25.94
CA PHE A 201 19.87 40.88 26.07
C PHE A 201 20.73 42.13 25.96
N ILE A 202 20.56 42.93 24.90
CA ILE A 202 21.26 44.21 24.68
C ILE A 202 21.09 45.13 25.90
N ARG A 203 19.86 45.25 26.42
CA ARG A 203 19.56 46.05 27.61
C ARG A 203 20.29 45.54 28.85
N GLN A 204 20.30 44.22 29.10
CA GLN A 204 20.96 43.64 30.27
C GLN A 204 22.48 43.81 30.21
N HIS A 205 23.07 43.64 29.02
CA HIS A 205 24.51 43.75 28.81
C HIS A 205 24.98 45.19 28.52
N LYS A 206 24.08 46.19 28.59
CA LYS A 206 24.35 47.61 28.29
C LYS A 206 25.09 47.82 26.96
N LEU A 207 24.78 46.99 25.97
CA LEU A 207 25.37 47.09 24.65
C LEU A 207 24.73 48.27 23.91
N ILE A 208 25.54 49.10 23.25
CA ILE A 208 25.03 50.19 22.41
C ILE A 208 24.36 49.54 21.19
N PRO A 209 23.06 49.79 20.94
CA PRO A 209 22.41 49.31 19.73
C PRO A 209 23.05 50.01 18.53
N LEU A 210 23.53 49.23 17.55
CA LEU A 210 23.90 49.73 16.21
C LEU A 210 22.65 50.11 15.41
#